data_AF-A0A8C4K0Z5-F1
#
_entry.id   AF-A0A8C4K0Z5-F1
#
_cell.length_a   1.000
_cell.length_b   1.000
_cell.length_c   1.000
_cell.angle_alpha   90.00
_cell.angle_beta   90.00
_cell.angle_gamma   90.00
#
_symmetry.space_group_name_H-M   'P 1'
#
loop_
_entity.id
_entity.type
_entity.pdbx_description
1 polymer ?
#
loop_
_entity_poly.entity_id
_entity_poly.type
_entity_poly.pdbx_seq_one_letter_code
_entity_poly.pdbx_strand_id
1 'polypeptide(L)'
;VNGFYHHLRNLHQSQARHVIMTLLFFLTHTFMEEVTSALLSFQLPLDKYGEPSALVYLAASALSAVLAWSCRRHEGILASRVCFPPQAASAVCEVLSVHKGTSAVTFRLFPRLLMALLVQAHYILLPVQGRTSLPPLREMPAEPAAESLLCCVVEAVKTLLLKMGCHYEFTFVEKERGWDMLTSPKTHYRGVTLLARAMVHYNCCELWRILYHLVPFLEQGDKQLKITAMAFFVELLHMPEAKRLPREYSVTRLVKGLADCDPVMRALCVKGLITIIKWPRKDVQGLVPAMMKSLQGVDGRLVVEALANVGNILSGLEKASYTSCITRPLRLLFDDVRK
;
A
#
# COMPACT_ATOMS: atom_id res chain seq x y z
N VAL A 1 -14.59 16.66 -25.49
CA VAL A 1 -13.69 15.58 -25.02
C VAL A 1 -13.62 14.43 -26.04
N ASN A 2 -14.74 13.75 -26.38
CA ASN A 2 -14.74 12.60 -27.31
C ASN A 2 -14.15 12.87 -28.72
N GLY A 3 -14.38 14.05 -29.31
CA GLY A 3 -13.81 14.41 -30.62
C GLY A 3 -12.29 14.64 -30.62
N PHE A 4 -11.73 15.05 -29.47
CA PHE A 4 -10.29 15.29 -29.31
C PHE A 4 -9.50 13.97 -29.32
N TYR A 5 -10.05 12.92 -28.71
CA TYR A 5 -9.43 11.59 -28.64
C TYR A 5 -9.47 10.83 -29.97
N HIS A 6 -10.52 10.99 -30.78
CA HIS A 6 -10.60 10.34 -32.09
C HIS A 6 -9.55 10.92 -33.08
N HIS A 7 -9.17 12.19 -32.90
CA HIS A 7 -8.08 12.81 -33.67
C HIS A 7 -6.69 12.44 -33.13
N LEU A 8 -6.54 12.25 -31.81
CA LEU A 8 -5.28 11.78 -31.20
C LEU A 8 -4.80 10.43 -31.76
N ARG A 9 -5.72 9.49 -32.02
CA ARG A 9 -5.41 8.17 -32.61
C ARG A 9 -4.88 8.26 -34.05
N ASN A 10 -5.21 9.34 -34.77
CA ASN A 10 -4.91 9.52 -36.19
C ASN A 10 -3.76 10.52 -36.44
N LEU A 11 -3.17 11.12 -35.39
CA LEU A 11 -2.07 12.06 -35.52
C LEU A 11 -0.74 11.29 -35.67
N HIS A 12 -0.23 11.21 -36.90
CA HIS A 12 1.09 10.64 -37.21
C HIS A 12 2.27 11.62 -37.01
N GLN A 13 2.02 12.91 -36.78
CA GLN A 13 3.06 13.94 -36.63
C GLN A 13 3.51 14.13 -35.16
N SER A 14 4.83 14.06 -34.92
CA SER A 14 5.43 14.13 -33.58
C SER A 14 5.24 15.48 -32.87
N GLN A 15 5.25 16.60 -33.61
CA GLN A 15 5.08 17.94 -33.05
C GLN A 15 3.67 18.19 -32.51
N ALA A 16 2.63 17.72 -33.21
CA ALA A 16 1.25 17.85 -32.74
C ALA A 16 0.99 17.04 -31.46
N ARG A 17 1.62 15.86 -31.34
CA ARG A 17 1.55 15.04 -30.13
C ARG A 17 2.23 15.72 -28.93
N HIS A 18 3.39 16.33 -29.14
CA HIS A 18 4.10 17.05 -28.07
C HIS A 18 3.28 18.25 -27.55
N VAL A 19 2.68 19.02 -28.45
CA VAL A 19 1.79 20.14 -28.07
C VAL A 19 0.57 19.64 -27.28
N ILE A 20 -0.05 18.53 -27.70
CA ILE A 20 -1.20 17.97 -26.98
C ILE A 20 -0.78 17.43 -25.59
N MET A 21 0.36 16.77 -25.47
CA MET A 21 0.87 16.31 -24.17
C MET A 21 1.22 17.47 -23.24
N THR A 22 1.77 18.57 -23.77
CA THR A 22 2.03 19.79 -23.00
C THR A 22 0.73 20.49 -22.60
N LEU A 23 -0.28 20.53 -23.47
CA LEU A 23 -1.61 21.06 -23.15
C LEU A 23 -2.32 20.20 -22.10
N LEU A 24 -2.24 18.87 -22.22
CA LEU A 24 -2.74 17.94 -21.20
C LEU A 24 -2.00 18.12 -19.87
N PHE A 25 -0.69 18.35 -19.91
CA PHE A 25 0.10 18.67 -18.72
C PHE A 25 -0.40 19.95 -18.03
N PHE A 26 -0.57 21.04 -18.78
CA PHE A 26 -1.11 22.30 -18.24
C PHE A 26 -2.55 22.14 -17.72
N LEU A 27 -3.40 21.43 -18.46
CA LEU A 27 -4.78 21.14 -18.09
C LEU A 27 -4.88 20.26 -16.84
N THR A 28 -4.00 19.25 -16.70
CA THR A 28 -3.93 18.47 -15.45
C THR A 28 -3.49 19.33 -14.28
N HIS A 29 -2.67 20.36 -14.47
CA HIS A 29 -2.30 21.28 -13.38
C HIS A 29 -3.42 22.24 -12.98
N THR A 30 -4.33 22.59 -13.88
CA THR A 30 -5.42 23.55 -13.61
C THR A 30 -6.76 22.89 -13.27
N PHE A 31 -7.06 21.73 -13.86
CA PHE A 31 -8.31 21.00 -13.75
C PHE A 31 -8.03 19.51 -13.48
N MET A 32 -7.31 19.26 -12.37
CA MET A 32 -6.82 17.93 -11.98
C MET A 32 -7.91 16.87 -12.03
N GLU A 33 -9.10 17.12 -11.48
CA GLU A 33 -10.11 16.07 -11.30
C GLU A 33 -10.82 15.68 -12.60
N GLU A 34 -11.25 16.67 -13.39
CA GLU A 34 -11.99 16.47 -14.64
C GLU A 34 -11.09 15.90 -15.73
N VAL A 35 -9.85 16.38 -15.80
CA VAL A 35 -8.89 15.96 -16.83
C VAL A 35 -8.32 14.58 -16.51
N THR A 36 -8.04 14.27 -15.25
CA THR A 36 -7.62 12.90 -14.87
C THR A 36 -8.76 11.89 -15.05
N SER A 37 -9.99 12.21 -14.65
CA SER A 37 -11.16 11.36 -14.89
C SER A 37 -11.40 11.11 -16.39
N ALA A 38 -11.25 12.14 -17.22
CA ALA A 38 -11.33 12.03 -18.67
C ALA A 38 -10.16 11.23 -19.27
N LEU A 39 -8.91 11.43 -18.83
CA LEU A 39 -7.76 10.68 -19.33
C LEU A 39 -7.81 9.20 -18.98
N LEU A 40 -8.39 8.87 -17.82
CA LEU A 40 -8.49 7.51 -17.32
C LEU A 40 -9.66 6.71 -17.92
N SER A 41 -10.62 7.40 -18.53
CA SER A 41 -11.74 6.77 -19.24
C SER A 41 -11.41 6.41 -20.71
N PHE A 42 -10.23 6.80 -21.21
CA PHE A 42 -9.76 6.45 -22.55
C PHE A 42 -8.44 5.68 -22.49
N GLN A 43 -8.34 4.58 -23.25
CA GLN A 43 -7.03 3.96 -23.53
C GLN A 43 -6.21 4.95 -24.36
N LEU A 44 -5.29 5.66 -23.72
CA LEU A 44 -4.34 6.52 -24.42
C LEU A 44 -3.47 5.63 -25.32
N PRO A 45 -3.36 5.90 -26.64
CA PRO A 45 -2.42 5.21 -27.50
C PRO A 45 -1.01 5.69 -27.15
N LEU A 46 -0.42 5.08 -26.13
CA LEU A 46 0.94 5.33 -25.68
C LEU A 46 1.90 4.61 -26.62
N ASP A 47 2.02 5.12 -27.85
CA ASP A 47 3.08 4.69 -28.75
C ASP A 47 4.45 4.98 -28.13
N LYS A 48 5.44 4.17 -28.51
CA LYS A 48 6.87 4.17 -28.08
C LYS A 48 7.66 5.49 -28.24
N TYR A 49 6.99 6.61 -28.50
CA TYR A 49 7.58 7.89 -28.92
C TYR A 49 7.12 9.11 -28.08
N GLY A 50 6.39 8.91 -26.97
CA GLY A 50 6.07 10.01 -26.04
C GLY A 50 7.27 10.42 -25.19
N GLU A 51 7.44 11.72 -24.91
CA GLU A 51 8.52 12.17 -24.02
C GLU A 51 8.37 11.54 -22.61
N PRO A 52 9.44 10.99 -22.03
CA PRO A 52 9.36 10.24 -20.77
C PRO A 52 8.87 11.05 -19.58
N SER A 53 9.09 12.36 -19.60
CA SER A 53 8.65 13.30 -18.57
C SER A 53 7.13 13.38 -18.54
N ALA A 54 6.48 13.71 -19.66
CA ALA A 54 5.04 13.97 -19.72
C ALA A 54 4.19 12.75 -19.32
N LEU A 55 4.59 11.55 -19.74
CA LEU A 55 3.87 10.31 -19.39
C LEU A 55 4.02 9.93 -17.92
N VAL A 56 5.20 10.14 -17.34
CA VAL A 56 5.43 9.96 -15.90
C VAL A 56 4.67 11.01 -15.09
N TYR A 57 4.54 12.25 -15.59
CA TYR A 57 3.72 13.29 -14.95
C TYR A 57 2.22 13.00 -15.03
N LEU A 58 1.73 12.49 -16.16
CA LEU A 58 0.34 12.04 -16.32
C LEU A 58 0.02 10.84 -15.41
N ALA A 59 0.95 9.89 -15.30
CA ALA A 59 0.85 8.81 -14.33
C ALA A 59 0.86 9.36 -12.89
N ALA A 60 1.72 10.34 -12.59
CA ALA A 60 1.79 10.97 -11.27
C ALA A 60 0.53 11.77 -10.89
N SER A 61 -0.09 12.46 -11.85
CA SER A 61 -1.30 13.26 -11.65
C SER A 61 -2.53 12.37 -11.49
N ALA A 62 -2.68 11.36 -12.35
CA ALA A 62 -3.68 10.31 -12.19
C ALA A 62 -3.56 9.62 -10.82
N LEU A 63 -2.33 9.37 -10.38
CA LEU A 63 -2.03 8.72 -9.10
C LEU A 63 -2.25 9.65 -7.90
N SER A 64 -2.01 10.95 -8.04
CA SER A 64 -2.39 11.94 -7.03
C SER A 64 -3.90 12.05 -6.88
N ALA A 65 -4.65 11.88 -7.99
CA ALA A 65 -6.11 11.80 -7.97
C ALA A 65 -6.61 10.51 -7.29
N VAL A 66 -5.99 9.35 -7.54
CA VAL A 66 -6.29 8.08 -6.84
C VAL A 66 -6.11 8.23 -5.32
N LEU A 67 -4.99 8.84 -4.91
CA LEU A 67 -4.69 9.05 -3.50
C LEU A 67 -5.64 10.06 -2.84
N ALA A 68 -5.98 11.16 -3.53
CA ALA A 68 -6.92 12.16 -3.03
C ALA A 68 -8.36 11.60 -2.93
N TRP A 69 -8.78 10.79 -3.90
CA TRP A 69 -10.08 10.11 -3.89
C TRP A 69 -10.20 9.09 -2.76
N SER A 70 -9.15 8.30 -2.53
CA SER A 70 -9.11 7.31 -1.45
C SER A 70 -9.28 7.96 -0.07
N CYS A 71 -8.75 9.17 0.13
CA CYS A 71 -8.97 9.95 1.35
C CYS A 71 -10.37 10.58 1.42
N ARG A 72 -10.97 11.00 0.29
CA ARG A 72 -12.28 11.67 0.23
C ARG A 72 -13.51 10.76 0.37
N ARG A 73 -13.37 9.44 0.19
CA ARG A 73 -14.48 8.47 0.36
C ARG A 73 -15.07 8.46 1.79
N HIS A 74 -14.40 9.09 2.75
CA HIS A 74 -14.86 9.20 4.14
C HIS A 74 -16.03 10.19 4.37
N GLU A 75 -16.39 11.03 3.39
CA GLU A 75 -17.43 12.07 3.57
C GLU A 75 -18.86 11.67 3.15
N GLY A 76 -19.14 10.39 2.90
CA GLY A 76 -20.53 9.91 2.81
C GLY A 76 -21.34 10.46 1.63
N ILE A 77 -20.71 11.09 0.64
CA ILE A 77 -21.40 11.53 -0.59
C ILE A 77 -21.37 10.38 -1.60
N LEU A 78 -22.54 9.75 -1.71
CA LEU A 78 -23.07 9.02 -2.85
C LEU A 78 -22.11 8.05 -3.55
N ALA A 79 -22.41 6.78 -3.34
CA ALA A 79 -22.16 5.69 -4.26
C ALA A 79 -22.52 6.08 -5.70
N SER A 80 -21.55 6.64 -6.41
CA SER A 80 -21.62 7.03 -7.81
C SER A 80 -20.41 6.44 -8.54
N ARG A 81 -20.54 5.15 -8.84
CA ARG A 81 -20.16 4.51 -10.12
C ARG A 81 -18.80 4.77 -10.78
N VAL A 82 -17.79 5.26 -10.06
CA VAL A 82 -16.43 5.25 -10.58
C VAL A 82 -15.52 4.67 -9.51
N CYS A 83 -15.57 3.33 -9.40
CA CYS A 83 -14.36 2.59 -9.05
C CYS A 83 -13.30 3.11 -10.03
N PHE A 84 -12.17 3.63 -9.54
CA PHE A 84 -11.12 4.12 -10.43
C PHE A 84 -10.91 3.09 -11.53
N PRO A 85 -11.03 3.49 -12.81
CA PRO A 85 -11.07 2.53 -13.88
C PRO A 85 -9.74 1.75 -13.82
N PRO A 86 -9.75 0.41 -13.77
CA PRO A 86 -8.54 -0.41 -13.85
C PRO A 86 -7.56 -0.01 -14.95
N GLN A 87 -8.06 0.70 -15.96
CA GLN A 87 -7.36 1.43 -17.00
C GLN A 87 -6.28 2.39 -16.44
N ALA A 88 -6.46 2.97 -15.25
CA ALA A 88 -5.45 3.79 -14.59
C ALA A 88 -4.24 2.98 -14.12
N ALA A 89 -4.47 1.80 -13.53
CA ALA A 89 -3.38 0.89 -13.20
C ALA A 89 -2.72 0.36 -14.48
N SER A 90 -3.52 -0.05 -15.48
CA SER A 90 -2.99 -0.50 -16.77
C SER A 90 -2.15 0.59 -17.44
N ALA A 91 -2.59 1.84 -17.41
CA ALA A 91 -1.84 2.98 -17.95
C ALA A 91 -0.54 3.22 -17.16
N VAL A 92 -0.57 3.11 -15.83
CA VAL A 92 0.65 3.18 -15.01
C VAL A 92 1.59 2.00 -15.34
N CYS A 93 1.07 0.77 -15.47
CA CYS A 93 1.85 -0.40 -15.90
C CYS A 93 2.47 -0.18 -17.27
N GLU A 94 1.69 0.25 -18.27
CA GLU A 94 2.15 0.49 -19.63
C GLU A 94 3.20 1.59 -19.69
N VAL A 95 2.98 2.73 -19.01
CA VAL A 95 3.98 3.81 -18.89
C VAL A 95 5.25 3.30 -18.22
N LEU A 96 5.12 2.47 -17.19
CA LEU A 96 6.26 1.83 -16.52
C LEU A 96 6.89 0.71 -17.37
N SER A 97 6.20 0.05 -18.29
CA SER A 97 6.79 -0.99 -19.15
C SER A 97 7.46 -0.43 -20.40
N VAL A 98 6.98 0.71 -20.94
CA VAL A 98 7.46 1.30 -22.21
C VAL A 98 8.81 2.01 -22.06
N HIS A 99 9.11 2.60 -20.90
CA HIS A 99 10.39 3.31 -20.71
C HIS A 99 11.51 2.42 -20.14
N LYS A 100 12.64 2.33 -20.85
CA LYS A 100 13.80 1.54 -20.44
C LYS A 100 14.75 2.23 -19.43
N GLY A 101 14.58 3.53 -19.18
CA GLY A 101 15.45 4.30 -18.27
C GLY A 101 14.73 4.80 -17.02
N THR A 102 15.45 4.85 -15.90
CA THR A 102 14.99 5.48 -14.65
C THR A 102 15.18 6.99 -14.78
N SER A 103 14.10 7.74 -14.89
CA SER A 103 14.18 9.21 -14.87
C SER A 103 14.26 9.73 -13.44
N ALA A 104 14.90 10.89 -13.24
CA ALA A 104 14.89 11.59 -11.94
C ALA A 104 13.46 11.89 -11.42
N VAL A 105 12.49 11.96 -12.34
CA VAL A 105 11.06 12.11 -12.01
C VAL A 105 10.51 10.82 -11.42
N THR A 106 10.82 9.66 -12.01
CA THR A 106 10.41 8.33 -11.50
C THR A 106 10.95 8.09 -10.09
N PHE A 107 12.21 8.45 -9.82
CA PHE A 107 12.80 8.36 -8.47
C PHE A 107 12.04 9.23 -7.46
N ARG A 108 11.70 10.47 -7.83
CA ARG A 108 10.97 11.38 -6.94
C ARG A 108 9.53 10.92 -6.65
N LEU A 109 8.91 10.21 -7.58
CA LEU A 109 7.53 9.74 -7.47
C LEU A 109 7.43 8.34 -6.88
N PHE A 110 8.52 7.58 -6.83
CA PHE A 110 8.53 6.18 -6.39
C PHE A 110 7.74 5.93 -5.08
N PRO A 111 7.95 6.66 -3.98
CA PRO A 111 7.17 6.47 -2.75
C PRO A 111 5.67 6.60 -2.95
N ARG A 112 5.24 7.55 -3.78
CA ARG A 112 3.82 7.81 -4.05
C ARG A 112 3.26 6.70 -4.92
N LEU A 113 3.96 6.35 -6.00
CA LEU A 113 3.57 5.30 -6.94
C LEU A 113 3.37 3.97 -6.21
N LEU A 114 4.35 3.58 -5.40
CA LEU A 114 4.28 2.36 -4.61
C LEU A 114 3.05 2.36 -3.69
N MET A 115 2.86 3.43 -2.92
CA MET A 115 1.73 3.51 -1.99
C MET A 115 0.39 3.45 -2.70
N ALA A 116 0.23 4.16 -3.81
CA ALA A 116 -1.02 4.14 -4.56
C ALA A 116 -1.31 2.76 -5.18
N LEU A 117 -0.30 2.05 -5.67
CA LEU A 117 -0.47 0.68 -6.18
C LEU A 117 -0.90 -0.28 -5.07
N LEU A 118 -0.33 -0.17 -3.87
CA LEU A 118 -0.74 -0.99 -2.72
C LEU A 118 -2.17 -0.66 -2.26
N VAL A 119 -2.52 0.62 -2.21
CA VAL A 119 -3.88 1.08 -1.90
C VAL A 119 -4.88 0.61 -2.96
N GLN A 120 -4.49 0.60 -4.23
CA GLN A 120 -5.32 0.12 -5.31
C GLN A 120 -5.53 -1.41 -5.24
N ALA A 121 -4.46 -2.18 -4.99
CA ALA A 121 -4.58 -3.62 -4.77
C ALA A 121 -5.53 -3.93 -3.61
N HIS A 122 -5.45 -3.15 -2.53
CA HIS A 122 -6.36 -3.22 -1.39
C HIS A 122 -7.82 -2.98 -1.80
N TYR A 123 -8.11 -1.92 -2.56
CA TYR A 123 -9.48 -1.61 -2.99
C TYR A 123 -10.06 -2.61 -4.00
N ILE A 124 -9.23 -3.21 -4.86
CA ILE A 124 -9.67 -4.29 -5.78
C ILE A 124 -10.08 -5.54 -5.00
N LEU A 125 -9.41 -5.80 -3.87
CA LEU A 125 -9.67 -6.96 -3.00
C LEU A 125 -10.90 -6.81 -2.11
N LEU A 126 -11.42 -5.60 -1.92
CA LEU A 126 -12.62 -5.36 -1.14
C LEU A 126 -13.85 -5.93 -1.87
N PRO A 127 -14.66 -6.78 -1.23
CA PRO A 127 -15.91 -7.23 -1.82
C PRO A 127 -16.82 -6.03 -2.09
N VAL A 128 -17.24 -5.85 -3.34
CA VAL A 128 -18.26 -4.86 -3.71
C VAL A 128 -19.59 -5.34 -3.14
N GLN A 129 -19.94 -4.91 -1.92
CA GLN A 129 -21.30 -5.07 -1.41
C GLN A 129 -22.23 -4.14 -2.21
N GLY A 130 -23.26 -4.71 -2.85
CA GLY A 130 -24.30 -3.95 -3.55
C GLY A 130 -24.43 -4.20 -5.07
N ARG A 131 -24.17 -5.42 -5.57
CA ARG A 131 -24.58 -5.81 -6.94
C ARG A 131 -26.05 -6.24 -7.06
N THR A 132 -26.86 -6.07 -6.02
CA THR A 132 -28.31 -6.31 -6.08
C THR A 132 -29.04 -5.00 -6.37
N SER A 133 -29.81 -5.00 -7.46
CA SER A 133 -30.66 -3.92 -8.01
C SER A 133 -29.93 -2.81 -8.79
N LEU A 134 -29.84 -2.97 -10.11
CA LEU A 134 -30.23 -1.99 -11.14
C LEU A 134 -30.15 -2.68 -12.53
N PRO A 135 -31.07 -2.36 -13.47
CA PRO A 135 -31.25 -3.11 -14.71
C PRO A 135 -30.10 -2.87 -15.70
N PRO A 136 -29.87 -3.80 -16.65
CA PRO A 136 -28.69 -3.79 -17.51
C PRO A 136 -28.78 -2.64 -18.52
N LEU A 137 -27.97 -1.60 -18.31
CA LEU A 137 -27.74 -0.57 -19.31
C LEU A 137 -26.60 -1.03 -20.24
N ARG A 138 -27.01 -1.43 -21.44
CA ARG A 138 -26.28 -1.48 -22.74
C ARG A 138 -24.76 -1.71 -22.68
N GLU A 139 -24.37 -2.90 -23.17
CA GLU A 139 -23.11 -3.22 -23.87
C GLU A 139 -21.93 -2.30 -23.56
N MET A 140 -21.41 -2.39 -22.34
CA MET A 140 -20.04 -1.97 -22.03
C MET A 140 -19.07 -3.09 -22.40
N PRO A 141 -17.86 -2.78 -22.91
CA PRO A 141 -16.84 -3.78 -23.16
C PRO A 141 -16.60 -4.59 -21.88
N ALA A 142 -16.47 -5.91 -22.02
CA ALA A 142 -16.36 -6.86 -20.91
C ALA A 142 -15.44 -6.31 -19.81
N GLU A 143 -16.00 -6.03 -18.62
CA GLU A 143 -15.18 -5.58 -17.50
C GLU A 143 -14.08 -6.62 -17.25
N PRO A 144 -12.80 -6.22 -17.23
CA PRO A 144 -11.72 -7.14 -16.91
C PRO A 144 -12.00 -7.76 -15.54
N ALA A 145 -11.89 -9.09 -15.44
CA ALA A 145 -12.12 -9.81 -14.19
C ALA A 145 -11.22 -9.22 -13.09
N ALA A 146 -11.73 -9.05 -11.87
CA ALA A 146 -10.98 -8.47 -10.74
C ALA A 146 -9.61 -9.13 -10.53
N GLU A 147 -9.49 -10.42 -10.80
CA GLU A 147 -8.25 -11.19 -10.78
C GLU A 147 -7.22 -10.66 -11.79
N SER A 148 -7.63 -10.41 -13.03
CA SER A 148 -6.76 -9.84 -14.08
C SER A 148 -6.21 -8.46 -13.69
N LEU A 149 -7.03 -7.65 -13.02
CA LEU A 149 -6.66 -6.31 -12.57
C LEU A 149 -5.66 -6.34 -11.43
N LEU A 150 -5.85 -7.27 -10.50
CA LEU A 150 -4.95 -7.45 -9.38
C LEU A 150 -3.59 -7.97 -9.84
N CYS A 151 -3.57 -8.88 -10.82
CA CYS A 151 -2.33 -9.29 -11.51
C CYS A 151 -1.64 -8.08 -12.15
N CYS A 152 -2.36 -7.23 -12.90
CA CYS A 152 -1.79 -6.03 -13.49
C CYS A 152 -1.17 -5.10 -12.43
N VAL A 153 -1.86 -4.85 -11.31
CA VAL A 153 -1.34 -4.00 -10.22
C VAL A 153 -0.08 -4.60 -9.59
N VAL A 154 -0.06 -5.91 -9.34
CA VAL A 154 1.13 -6.58 -8.79
C VAL A 154 2.30 -6.53 -9.78
N GLU A 155 2.06 -6.74 -11.07
CA GLU A 155 3.07 -6.56 -12.11
C GLU A 155 3.57 -5.10 -12.21
N ALA A 156 2.70 -4.12 -11.93
CA ALA A 156 3.09 -2.72 -11.80
C ALA A 156 4.08 -2.51 -10.65
N VAL A 157 3.80 -3.08 -9.47
CA VAL A 157 4.67 -2.99 -8.29
C VAL A 157 6.02 -3.64 -8.60
N LYS A 158 6.01 -4.83 -9.19
CA LYS A 158 7.23 -5.54 -9.63
C LYS A 158 8.06 -4.69 -10.59
N THR A 159 7.42 -4.16 -11.64
CA THR A 159 8.07 -3.31 -12.64
C THR A 159 8.64 -2.04 -12.00
N LEU A 160 7.90 -1.41 -11.10
CA LEU A 160 8.34 -0.23 -10.37
C LEU A 160 9.62 -0.52 -9.57
N LEU A 161 9.68 -1.63 -8.83
CA LEU A 161 10.86 -2.01 -8.06
C LEU A 161 12.07 -2.25 -8.96
N LEU A 162 11.90 -3.01 -10.04
CA LEU A 162 12.99 -3.29 -10.98
C LEU A 162 13.52 -2.01 -11.64
N LYS A 163 12.63 -1.06 -11.96
CA LYS A 163 13.02 0.26 -12.48
C LYS A 163 13.78 1.13 -11.48
N MET A 164 13.49 0.95 -10.20
CA MET A 164 14.19 1.67 -9.14
C MET A 164 15.50 1.00 -8.71
N GLY A 165 15.86 -0.13 -9.33
CA GLY A 165 17.04 -0.91 -8.95
C GLY A 165 16.86 -1.74 -7.67
N CYS A 166 15.62 -1.89 -7.18
CA CYS A 166 15.27 -2.68 -5.99
C CYS A 166 15.24 -4.19 -6.29
N HIS A 167 16.35 -4.71 -6.85
CA HIS A 167 16.45 -6.10 -7.28
C HIS A 167 16.49 -7.08 -6.10
N TYR A 168 17.17 -6.73 -5.01
CA TYR A 168 17.26 -7.59 -3.83
C TYR A 168 15.90 -7.72 -3.14
N GLU A 169 15.20 -6.61 -2.97
CA GLU A 169 13.84 -6.56 -2.44
C GLU A 169 12.90 -7.41 -3.30
N PHE A 170 12.96 -7.24 -4.62
CA PHE A 170 12.18 -8.05 -5.55
C PHE A 170 12.42 -9.54 -5.35
N THR A 171 13.69 -9.98 -5.36
CA THR A 171 14.03 -11.41 -5.22
C THR A 171 13.65 -11.98 -3.87
N PHE A 172 13.73 -11.19 -2.80
CA PHE A 172 13.32 -11.60 -1.46
C PHE A 172 11.81 -11.82 -1.40
N VAL A 173 11.02 -10.89 -1.93
CA VAL A 173 9.56 -11.01 -1.96
C VAL A 173 9.11 -12.18 -2.84
N GLU A 174 9.79 -12.42 -3.97
CA GLU A 174 9.54 -13.57 -4.84
C GLU A 174 9.78 -14.90 -4.11
N LYS A 175 10.94 -15.05 -3.44
CA LYS A 175 11.30 -16.26 -2.70
C LYS A 175 10.31 -16.59 -1.58
N GLU A 176 9.82 -15.57 -0.87
CA GLU A 176 8.85 -15.71 0.21
C GLU A 176 7.39 -15.79 -0.29
N ARG A 177 7.17 -15.87 -1.62
CA ARG A 177 5.84 -15.89 -2.26
C ARG A 177 4.97 -14.69 -1.89
N GLY A 178 5.59 -13.54 -1.63
CA GLY A 178 4.90 -12.33 -1.20
C GLY A 178 3.98 -11.74 -2.27
N TRP A 179 4.26 -11.96 -3.55
CA TRP A 179 3.39 -11.53 -4.66
C TRP A 179 2.03 -12.23 -4.63
N ASP A 180 2.01 -13.55 -4.41
CA ASP A 180 0.79 -14.34 -4.24
C ASP A 180 -0.02 -13.84 -3.03
N MET A 181 0.68 -13.39 -1.98
CA MET A 181 0.01 -12.86 -0.79
C MET A 181 -0.68 -11.53 -1.06
N LEU A 182 -0.09 -10.66 -1.90
CA LEU A 182 -0.68 -9.38 -2.31
C LEU A 182 -1.95 -9.56 -3.14
N THR A 183 -2.10 -10.68 -3.84
CA THR A 183 -3.29 -10.98 -4.65
C THR A 183 -4.43 -11.63 -3.88
N SER A 184 -4.26 -11.94 -2.58
CA SER A 184 -5.27 -12.62 -1.78
C SER A 184 -5.81 -11.72 -0.65
N PRO A 185 -7.14 -11.58 -0.50
CA PRO A 185 -7.72 -10.67 0.50
C PRO A 185 -7.35 -11.06 1.93
N LYS A 186 -7.18 -12.36 2.20
CA LYS A 186 -6.84 -12.88 3.54
C LYS A 186 -5.37 -12.66 3.91
N THR A 187 -4.50 -12.49 2.91
CA THR A 187 -3.04 -12.46 3.09
C THR A 187 -2.41 -11.16 2.60
N HIS A 188 -3.22 -10.22 2.09
CA HIS A 188 -2.73 -8.97 1.51
C HIS A 188 -1.80 -8.22 2.47
N TYR A 189 -2.20 -8.07 3.74
CA TYR A 189 -1.36 -7.44 4.76
C TYR A 189 -0.01 -8.16 4.95
N ARG A 190 0.06 -9.49 4.80
CA ARG A 190 1.31 -10.26 4.90
C ARG A 190 2.23 -9.97 3.72
N GLY A 191 1.66 -9.89 2.51
CA GLY A 191 2.41 -9.48 1.32
C GLY A 191 2.99 -8.07 1.49
N VAL A 192 2.19 -7.14 2.02
CA VAL A 192 2.63 -5.78 2.33
C VAL A 192 3.71 -5.74 3.42
N THR A 193 3.54 -6.52 4.49
CA THR A 193 4.56 -6.69 5.53
C THR A 193 5.86 -7.25 4.97
N LEU A 194 5.82 -8.28 4.12
CA LEU A 194 7.02 -8.86 3.50
C LEU A 194 7.75 -7.86 2.61
N LEU A 195 6.99 -7.11 1.79
CA LEU A 195 7.54 -6.06 0.94
C LEU A 195 8.22 -4.96 1.76
N ALA A 196 7.54 -4.45 2.78
CA ALA A 196 8.09 -3.42 3.66
C ALA A 196 9.33 -3.92 4.41
N ARG A 197 9.33 -5.17 4.89
CA ARG A 197 10.50 -5.79 5.52
C ARG A 197 11.68 -5.87 4.56
N ALA A 198 11.45 -6.31 3.32
CA ALA A 198 12.48 -6.38 2.30
C ALA A 198 13.11 -5.00 2.05
N MET A 199 12.26 -3.99 1.87
CA MET A 199 12.71 -2.61 1.65
C MET A 199 13.54 -2.05 2.81
N VAL A 200 13.15 -2.35 4.06
CA VAL A 200 13.95 -1.93 5.23
C VAL A 200 15.25 -2.71 5.33
N HIS A 201 15.22 -4.03 5.07
CA HIS A 201 16.39 -4.90 5.16
C HIS A 201 17.48 -4.52 4.14
N TYR A 202 17.08 -4.22 2.91
CA TYR A 202 18.00 -3.83 1.83
C TYR A 202 18.22 -2.32 1.72
N ASN A 203 17.72 -1.54 2.69
CA ASN A 203 17.90 -0.09 2.77
C ASN A 203 17.45 0.65 1.50
N CYS A 204 16.26 0.30 1.02
CA CYS A 204 15.62 0.92 -0.12
C CYS A 204 15.59 2.45 0.02
N CYS A 205 15.74 3.17 -1.09
CA CYS A 205 15.67 4.62 -1.09
C CYS A 205 14.28 5.13 -0.66
N GLU A 206 14.26 6.34 -0.11
CA GLU A 206 13.03 7.12 0.15
C GLU A 206 12.03 6.51 1.17
N LEU A 207 12.44 5.53 2.00
CA LEU A 207 11.59 4.93 3.04
C LEU A 207 10.93 5.96 3.97
N TRP A 208 11.63 7.04 4.27
CA TRP A 208 11.08 8.15 5.05
C TRP A 208 9.92 8.87 4.38
N ARG A 209 9.98 9.06 3.07
CA ARG A 209 8.88 9.66 2.30
C ARG A 209 7.72 8.70 2.17
N ILE A 210 8.00 7.40 2.08
CA ILE A 210 6.95 6.36 2.16
C ILE A 210 6.23 6.46 3.51
N LEU A 211 6.97 6.58 4.62
CA LEU A 211 6.38 6.76 5.94
C LEU A 211 5.47 8.00 6.01
N TYR A 212 5.90 9.13 5.45
CA TYR A 212 5.07 10.33 5.39
C TYR A 212 3.77 10.08 4.60
N HIS A 213 3.87 9.38 3.47
CA HIS A 213 2.70 9.02 2.66
C HIS A 213 1.78 7.99 3.31
N LEU A 214 2.25 7.23 4.32
CA LEU A 214 1.41 6.30 5.08
C LEU A 214 0.47 6.99 6.07
N VAL A 215 0.82 8.20 6.55
CA VAL A 215 0.08 8.89 7.63
C VAL A 215 -1.41 9.09 7.29
N PRO A 216 -1.79 9.59 6.10
CA PRO A 216 -3.21 9.75 5.76
C PRO A 216 -4.00 8.44 5.81
N PHE A 217 -3.41 7.32 5.37
CA PHE A 217 -4.09 6.01 5.40
C PHE A 217 -4.24 5.47 6.82
N LEU A 218 -3.26 5.74 7.70
CA LEU A 218 -3.34 5.35 9.11
C LEU A 218 -4.41 6.13 9.89
N GLU A 219 -4.61 7.41 9.57
CA GLU A 219 -5.58 8.27 10.26
C GLU A 219 -6.99 8.17 9.65
N GLN A 220 -7.09 8.28 8.33
CA GLN A 220 -8.35 8.48 7.60
C GLN A 220 -8.78 7.26 6.77
N GLY A 221 -7.93 6.23 6.65
CA GLY A 221 -8.28 5.02 5.91
C GLY A 221 -9.47 4.27 6.50
N ASP A 222 -10.15 3.49 5.67
CA ASP A 222 -11.12 2.49 6.15
C ASP A 222 -10.45 1.42 7.03
N LYS A 223 -11.24 0.61 7.73
CA LYS A 223 -10.73 -0.38 8.69
C LYS A 223 -9.68 -1.31 8.08
N GLN A 224 -9.93 -1.80 6.86
CA GLN A 224 -9.04 -2.76 6.22
C GLN A 224 -7.81 -2.04 5.65
N LEU A 225 -7.96 -0.82 5.12
CA LEU A 225 -6.83 -0.02 4.62
C LEU A 225 -5.89 0.36 5.77
N LYS A 226 -6.43 0.66 6.95
CA LYS A 226 -5.66 0.89 8.18
C LYS A 226 -4.80 -0.31 8.56
N ILE A 227 -5.31 -1.54 8.39
CA ILE A 227 -4.53 -2.77 8.62
C ILE A 227 -3.36 -2.85 7.62
N THR A 228 -3.63 -2.64 6.34
CA THR A 228 -2.60 -2.63 5.28
C THR A 228 -1.53 -1.57 5.54
N ALA A 229 -1.94 -0.36 5.92
CA ALA A 229 -1.02 0.73 6.27
C ALA A 229 -0.23 0.42 7.55
N MET A 230 -0.86 -0.16 8.57
CA MET A 230 -0.19 -0.59 9.82
C MET A 230 0.84 -1.69 9.54
N ALA A 231 0.51 -2.63 8.65
CA ALA A 231 1.37 -3.73 8.24
C ALA A 231 2.69 -3.24 7.63
N PHE A 232 2.65 -2.16 6.86
CA PHE A 232 3.82 -1.48 6.33
C PHE A 232 4.53 -0.67 7.43
N PHE A 233 3.78 0.14 8.17
CA PHE A 233 4.29 1.03 9.22
C PHE A 233 5.12 0.30 10.27
N VAL A 234 4.67 -0.86 10.74
CA VAL A 234 5.37 -1.65 11.77
C VAL A 234 6.75 -2.10 11.30
N GLU A 235 6.92 -2.44 10.02
CA GLU A 235 8.23 -2.82 9.48
C GLU A 235 9.16 -1.61 9.38
N LEU A 236 8.63 -0.44 9.02
CA LEU A 236 9.38 0.83 9.00
C LEU A 236 9.91 1.26 10.38
N LEU A 237 9.35 0.76 11.48
CA LEU A 237 9.88 1.02 12.82
C LEU A 237 11.27 0.40 13.07
N HIS A 238 11.75 -0.49 12.20
CA HIS A 238 13.12 -0.99 12.28
C HIS A 238 14.14 0.00 11.73
N MET A 239 13.72 1.06 11.04
CA MET A 239 14.64 2.10 10.55
C MET A 239 15.25 2.88 11.74
N PRO A 240 16.57 3.14 11.73
CA PRO A 240 17.24 3.91 12.78
C PRO A 240 16.57 5.25 13.06
N GLU A 241 16.12 5.91 12.01
CA GLU A 241 15.62 7.25 12.08
C GLU A 241 14.15 7.30 12.54
N ALA A 242 13.39 6.19 12.44
CA ALA A 242 12.04 6.06 12.98
C ALA A 242 11.98 6.34 14.49
N LYS A 243 13.10 6.15 15.21
CA LYS A 243 13.27 6.53 16.63
C LYS A 243 12.94 7.99 16.93
N ARG A 244 13.03 8.88 15.93
CA ARG A 244 12.71 10.31 16.03
C ARG A 244 11.22 10.61 15.97
N LEU A 245 10.37 9.63 15.67
CA LEU A 245 8.93 9.84 15.57
C LEU A 245 8.35 10.35 16.90
N PRO A 246 7.46 11.36 16.87
CA PRO A 246 6.72 11.80 18.06
C PRO A 246 5.96 10.66 18.74
N ARG A 247 5.72 10.77 20.05
CA ARG A 247 5.04 9.70 20.83
C ARG A 247 3.64 9.41 20.29
N GLU A 248 2.95 10.46 19.85
CA GLU A 248 1.62 10.38 19.25
C GLU A 248 1.58 9.48 18.00
N TYR A 249 2.55 9.64 17.10
CA TYR A 249 2.63 8.87 15.85
C TYR A 249 3.33 7.51 15.99
N SER A 250 3.82 7.15 17.17
CA SER A 250 4.51 5.88 17.44
C SER A 250 3.78 5.10 18.53
N VAL A 251 4.13 5.33 19.79
CA VAL A 251 3.59 4.59 20.94
C VAL A 251 2.08 4.75 21.06
N THR A 252 1.55 5.98 21.03
CA THR A 252 0.12 6.22 21.23
C THR A 252 -0.71 5.55 20.14
N ARG A 253 -0.26 5.64 18.88
CA ARG A 253 -0.90 4.95 17.75
C ARG A 253 -0.95 3.43 17.95
N LEU A 254 0.16 2.81 18.32
CA LEU A 254 0.23 1.37 18.53
C LEU A 254 -0.60 0.93 19.75
N VAL A 255 -0.60 1.71 20.83
CA VAL A 255 -1.41 1.44 22.03
C VAL A 255 -2.90 1.48 21.70
N LYS A 256 -3.36 2.44 20.88
CA LYS A 256 -4.76 2.51 20.44
C LYS A 256 -5.19 1.22 19.72
N GLY A 257 -4.32 0.64 18.88
CA GLY A 257 -4.63 -0.59 18.14
C GLY A 257 -4.60 -1.87 18.98
N LEU A 258 -4.13 -1.86 20.23
CA LEU A 258 -4.20 -3.03 21.11
C LEU A 258 -5.64 -3.43 21.46
N ALA A 259 -6.58 -2.49 21.39
CA ALA A 259 -8.00 -2.71 21.67
C ALA A 259 -8.86 -2.81 20.40
N ASP A 260 -8.24 -2.96 19.22
CA ASP A 260 -8.98 -3.07 17.96
C ASP A 260 -9.79 -4.38 17.88
N CYS A 261 -10.93 -4.33 17.21
CA CYS A 261 -11.77 -5.50 16.99
C CYS A 261 -11.08 -6.53 16.07
N ASP A 262 -10.22 -6.07 15.15
CA ASP A 262 -9.53 -6.92 14.21
C ASP A 262 -8.28 -7.57 14.85
N PRO A 263 -8.18 -8.92 14.85
CA PRO A 263 -7.03 -9.61 15.45
C PRO A 263 -5.71 -9.33 14.73
N VAL A 264 -5.72 -9.02 13.43
CA VAL A 264 -4.52 -8.66 12.68
C VAL A 264 -4.00 -7.30 13.12
N MET A 265 -4.89 -6.31 13.29
CA MET A 265 -4.51 -4.99 13.82
C MET A 265 -3.86 -5.12 15.21
N ARG A 266 -4.50 -5.88 16.11
CA ARG A 266 -3.95 -6.16 17.45
C ARG A 266 -2.55 -6.78 17.38
N ALA A 267 -2.38 -7.83 16.56
CA ALA A 267 -1.09 -8.51 16.38
C ALA A 267 0.00 -7.58 15.82
N LEU A 268 -0.32 -6.76 14.81
CA LEU A 268 0.59 -5.78 14.23
C LEU A 268 1.00 -4.71 15.26
N CYS A 269 0.06 -4.21 16.05
CA CYS A 269 0.36 -3.22 17.09
C CYS A 269 1.25 -3.80 18.19
N VAL A 270 1.02 -5.04 18.62
CA VAL A 270 1.91 -5.74 19.56
C VAL A 270 3.31 -5.87 18.96
N LYS A 271 3.41 -6.32 17.71
CA LYS A 271 4.70 -6.41 17.00
C LYS A 271 5.44 -5.07 16.97
N GLY A 272 4.74 -3.99 16.62
CA GLY A 272 5.31 -2.64 16.60
C GLY A 272 5.81 -2.18 17.97
N LEU A 273 5.05 -2.45 19.04
CA LEU A 273 5.47 -2.09 20.41
C LEU A 273 6.72 -2.86 20.84
N ILE A 274 6.81 -4.15 20.50
CA ILE A 274 7.99 -4.98 20.76
C ILE A 274 9.20 -4.46 19.98
N THR A 275 9.01 -4.04 18.72
CA THR A 275 10.08 -3.45 17.90
C THR A 275 10.64 -2.16 18.53
N ILE A 276 9.78 -1.31 19.10
CA ILE A 276 10.21 -0.03 19.70
C ILE A 276 10.58 -0.13 21.18
N ILE A 277 10.59 -1.31 21.79
CA ILE A 277 10.80 -1.47 23.24
C ILE A 277 12.14 -0.91 23.74
N LYS A 278 13.15 -0.91 22.87
CA LYS A 278 14.49 -0.38 23.14
C LYS A 278 14.67 1.09 22.74
N TRP A 279 13.61 1.76 22.28
CA TRP A 279 13.72 3.17 21.88
C TRP A 279 13.88 4.08 23.10
N PRO A 280 14.86 5.00 23.08
CA PRO A 280 15.07 5.91 24.20
C PRO A 280 13.85 6.81 24.39
N ARG A 281 13.49 7.10 25.65
CA ARG A 281 12.38 8.00 26.04
C ARG A 281 10.97 7.56 25.63
N LYS A 282 10.79 6.29 25.23
CA LYS A 282 9.50 5.76 24.76
C LYS A 282 8.85 4.75 25.69
N ASP A 283 9.41 4.55 26.89
CA ASP A 283 9.04 3.55 27.89
C ASP A 283 7.71 2.81 27.62
N VAL A 284 7.83 1.68 26.93
CA VAL A 284 6.72 0.78 26.61
C VAL A 284 6.80 -0.54 27.38
N GLN A 285 7.76 -0.69 28.30
CA GLN A 285 7.97 -1.94 29.05
C GLN A 285 6.77 -2.24 29.96
N GLY A 286 6.20 -1.21 30.60
CA GLY A 286 4.97 -1.32 31.39
C GLY A 286 3.74 -1.77 30.60
N LEU A 287 3.78 -1.75 29.26
CA LEU A 287 2.67 -2.15 28.39
C LEU A 287 2.68 -3.65 28.06
N VAL A 288 3.71 -4.41 28.44
CA VAL A 288 3.82 -5.84 28.13
C VAL A 288 2.57 -6.64 28.55
N PRO A 289 1.98 -6.45 29.75
CA PRO A 289 0.74 -7.14 30.11
C PRO A 289 -0.43 -6.82 29.17
N ALA A 290 -0.56 -5.56 28.75
CA ALA A 290 -1.59 -5.13 27.80
C ALA A 290 -1.36 -5.74 26.40
N MET A 291 -0.11 -5.84 25.96
CA MET A 291 0.25 -6.53 24.72
C MET A 291 -0.15 -8.01 24.75
N MET A 292 0.18 -8.72 25.84
CA MET A 292 -0.18 -10.14 25.97
C MET A 292 -1.69 -10.36 26.09
N LYS A 293 -2.40 -9.45 26.76
CA LYS A 293 -3.87 -9.46 26.80
C LYS A 293 -4.45 -9.25 25.40
N SER A 294 -3.87 -8.35 24.60
CA SER A 294 -4.28 -8.07 23.23
C SER A 294 -4.11 -9.27 22.29
N LEU A 295 -3.22 -10.23 22.59
CA LEU A 295 -3.05 -11.45 21.80
C LEU A 295 -4.00 -12.59 22.18
N GLN A 296 -4.85 -12.41 23.20
CA GLN A 296 -5.82 -13.45 23.57
C GLN A 296 -6.85 -13.67 22.46
N GLY A 297 -7.11 -14.94 22.13
CA GLY A 297 -8.02 -15.35 21.06
C GLY A 297 -7.56 -14.99 19.64
N VAL A 298 -6.29 -14.60 19.46
CA VAL A 298 -5.68 -14.38 18.15
C VAL A 298 -5.15 -15.72 17.61
N ASP A 299 -5.28 -15.93 16.31
CA ASP A 299 -4.75 -17.11 15.62
C ASP A 299 -3.26 -17.35 15.94
N GLY A 300 -2.88 -18.61 16.11
CA GLY A 300 -1.57 -18.96 16.61
C GLY A 300 -0.42 -18.50 15.72
N ARG A 301 -0.62 -18.52 14.40
CA ARG A 301 0.38 -18.04 13.44
C ARG A 301 0.60 -16.54 13.56
N LEU A 302 -0.48 -15.78 13.76
CA LEU A 302 -0.41 -14.34 14.03
C LEU A 302 0.29 -14.02 15.35
N VAL A 303 0.05 -14.82 16.40
CA VAL A 303 0.75 -14.66 17.70
C VAL A 303 2.26 -14.85 17.53
N VAL A 304 2.69 -15.89 16.82
CA VAL A 304 4.11 -16.13 16.54
C VAL A 304 4.73 -14.98 15.76
N GLU A 305 4.04 -14.48 14.73
CA GLU A 305 4.50 -13.33 13.94
C GLU A 305 4.60 -12.05 14.77
N ALA A 306 3.65 -11.82 15.68
CA ALA A 306 3.66 -10.66 16.58
C ALA A 306 4.81 -10.72 17.59
N LEU A 307 5.18 -11.92 18.03
CA LEU A 307 6.21 -12.17 19.03
C LEU A 307 7.59 -12.50 18.44
N ALA A 308 7.79 -12.34 17.12
CA ALA A 308 9.06 -12.67 16.45
C ALA A 308 10.29 -12.01 17.09
N ASN A 309 10.12 -10.82 17.70
CA ASN A 309 11.17 -10.06 18.37
C ASN A 309 11.07 -10.07 19.91
N VAL A 310 10.34 -11.02 20.51
CA VAL A 310 10.11 -11.06 21.96
C VAL A 310 11.40 -11.17 22.79
N GLY A 311 12.47 -11.70 22.20
CA GLY A 311 13.81 -11.68 22.80
C GLY A 311 14.30 -10.27 23.18
N ASN A 312 13.82 -9.23 22.48
CA ASN A 312 14.12 -7.84 22.84
C ASN A 312 13.56 -7.47 24.22
N ILE A 313 12.40 -8.01 24.59
CA ILE A 313 11.80 -7.83 25.92
C ILE A 313 12.67 -8.55 26.96
N LEU A 314 13.05 -9.80 26.68
CA LEU A 314 13.78 -10.66 27.61
C LEU A 314 15.23 -10.22 27.86
N SER A 315 15.84 -9.51 26.90
CA SER A 315 17.23 -9.04 26.98
C SER A 315 17.42 -7.76 27.81
N GLY A 316 16.36 -6.99 28.06
CA GLY A 316 16.45 -5.66 28.68
C GLY A 316 15.81 -5.52 30.05
N LEU A 317 15.33 -6.61 30.65
CA LEU A 317 14.52 -6.61 31.87
C LEU A 317 15.03 -7.63 32.88
N GLU A 318 14.74 -7.41 34.17
CA GLU A 318 14.79 -8.48 35.17
C GLU A 318 13.88 -9.62 34.68
N LYS A 319 14.49 -10.72 34.25
CA LYS A 319 13.83 -11.87 33.59
C LYS A 319 12.63 -12.43 34.36
N ALA A 320 12.43 -12.10 35.63
CA ALA A 320 11.34 -12.65 36.45
C ALA A 320 9.96 -11.99 36.21
N SER A 321 9.88 -10.66 36.00
CA SER A 321 8.60 -9.92 36.11
C SER A 321 7.58 -10.18 35.00
N TYR A 322 8.01 -10.50 33.78
CA TYR A 322 7.10 -10.63 32.63
C TYR A 322 7.17 -11.99 31.92
N THR A 323 8.07 -12.88 32.34
CA THR A 323 8.22 -14.21 31.71
C THR A 323 6.95 -15.04 31.86
N SER A 324 6.25 -14.95 33.00
CA SER A 324 4.94 -15.58 33.18
C SER A 324 3.87 -15.01 32.24
N CYS A 325 3.88 -13.70 31.97
CA CYS A 325 2.95 -13.04 31.06
C CYS A 325 3.17 -13.45 29.60
N ILE A 326 4.43 -13.57 29.17
CA ILE A 326 4.82 -13.92 27.78
C ILE A 326 4.63 -15.41 27.52
N THR A 327 4.93 -16.27 28.50
CA THR A 327 4.81 -17.73 28.33
C THR A 327 3.36 -18.20 28.23
N ARG A 328 2.39 -17.46 28.80
CA ARG A 328 0.98 -17.86 28.78
C ARG A 328 0.37 -17.89 27.37
N PRO A 329 0.47 -16.84 26.53
CA PRO A 329 0.05 -16.91 25.13
C PRO A 329 0.75 -18.02 24.33
N LEU A 330 2.04 -18.23 24.57
CA LEU A 330 2.82 -19.24 23.86
C LEU A 330 2.41 -20.67 24.25
N ARG A 331 2.12 -20.94 25.53
CA ARG A 331 1.67 -22.27 25.99
C ARG A 331 0.37 -22.70 25.33
N LEU A 332 -0.59 -21.78 25.18
CA LEU A 332 -1.86 -22.05 24.52
C LEU A 332 -1.67 -22.56 23.07
N LEU A 333 -0.59 -22.14 22.39
CA LEU A 333 -0.27 -22.62 21.03
C LEU A 333 0.20 -24.07 21.00
N PHE A 334 0.81 -24.56 22.08
CA PHE A 334 1.36 -25.91 22.17
C PHE A 334 0.38 -26.89 22.86
N ASP A 335 -0.58 -26.38 23.62
CA ASP A 335 -1.61 -27.18 24.28
C ASP A 335 -2.75 -27.59 23.32
N ASP A 336 -2.99 -26.83 22.23
CA ASP A 336 -3.99 -27.15 21.19
C ASP A 336 -3.58 -28.33 20.28
N VAL A 337 -2.35 -28.83 20.36
CA VAL A 337 -1.86 -29.97 19.55
C VAL A 337 -2.14 -31.33 20.21
N ARG A 338 -2.79 -31.37 21.39
CA ARG A 338 -3.10 -32.61 22.13
C ARG A 338 -4.57 -33.03 22.10
N LYS A 339 -5.36 -32.56 21.14
CA LYS A 339 -6.74 -33.04 20.94
C LYS A 339 -6.98 -33.59 19.56
#